data_AF-A0AAD6AIB9-F1
#
_entry.id   AF-A0AAD6AIB9-F1
#
_cell.length_a   1.000
_cell.length_b   1.000
_cell.length_c   1.000
_cell.angle_alpha   90.00
_cell.angle_beta   90.00
_cell.angle_gamma   90.00
#
_symmetry.space_group_name_H-M   'P 1'
#
loop_
_entity.id
_entity.type
_entity.pdbx_description
1 polymer ?
#
loop_
_entity_poly.entity_id
_entity_poly.type
_entity_poly.pdbx_seq_one_letter_code
_entity_poly.pdbx_strand_id
1 'polypeptide(L)'
;MENEDHDYTSTTYNKVCPVEYTYKMSVKEIEDFVKLRVKNNNLFSGKRNTSMWAWRAILQHMRLHYQMSHIQASKKWENLKKRYKGLKNPPAGVKVYPEGWPFFNVMDDAMEGRLDGDTPLLEALPRSAHFPSISKRKRRKIPMVPSSSMASIAGEPEIEVTLNGDEDEEITEDGSMMQDMEHERDLMKSEKRVMEREQQVLQRERAVLDREIAALDRERASLERERAIIEREKALLEREKVMLDRDKEAVRQDRLALEREKARLERRSAPGERTEDGTEDSRKRKHSDVTDRKEQFLNLFEKLIENF
;
A
#
# COMPACT_ATOMS: atom_id res chain seq x y z
N MET A 1 31.38 -7.34 37.14
CA MET A 1 30.48 -7.95 38.14
C MET A 1 29.12 -7.36 37.88
N GLU A 2 28.06 -8.09 37.59
CA GLU A 2 27.80 -9.52 37.56
C GLU A 2 26.55 -9.71 36.70
N ASN A 3 26.51 -10.80 35.94
CA ASN A 3 25.30 -11.29 35.31
C ASN A 3 24.43 -11.93 36.38
N GLU A 4 23.13 -11.66 36.40
CA GLU A 4 22.18 -12.60 37.00
C GLU A 4 21.00 -12.81 36.05
N ASP A 5 21.07 -13.94 35.37
CA ASP A 5 19.98 -14.63 34.72
C ASP A 5 18.95 -15.06 35.77
N HIS A 6 17.68 -14.74 35.55
CA HIS A 6 16.57 -15.39 36.25
C HIS A 6 15.60 -15.98 35.23
N ASP A 7 15.97 -17.18 34.76
CA ASP A 7 15.05 -18.16 34.21
C ASP A 7 13.99 -18.57 35.25
N TYR A 8 12.74 -18.59 34.78
CA TYR A 8 11.65 -19.46 35.21
C TYR A 8 11.45 -19.77 36.71
N THR A 9 10.47 -19.11 37.34
CA THR A 9 9.41 -19.84 38.08
C THR A 9 8.05 -19.22 37.80
N SER A 10 7.22 -19.99 37.10
CA SER A 10 5.79 -19.75 36.94
C SER A 10 5.04 -19.95 38.26
N THR A 11 3.76 -19.56 38.25
CA THR A 11 2.67 -20.04 39.15
C THR A 11 2.62 -19.25 40.47
N THR A 12 1.61 -18.47 40.85
CA THR A 12 0.14 -18.56 40.76
C THR A 12 -0.39 -17.16 41.14
N TYR A 13 -1.04 -16.37 40.28
CA TYR A 13 -2.50 -16.17 40.27
C TYR A 13 -2.86 -15.28 39.07
N ASN A 14 -2.14 -15.46 37.95
CA ASN A 14 -2.79 -15.32 36.67
C ASN A 14 -3.76 -16.49 36.56
N LYS A 15 -5.04 -16.26 36.93
CA LYS A 15 -6.12 -16.92 36.20
C LYS A 15 -6.13 -16.30 34.81
N VAL A 16 -5.14 -16.73 34.06
CA VAL A 16 -5.15 -16.98 32.64
C VAL A 16 -6.57 -16.92 32.09
N CYS A 17 -6.94 -15.77 31.53
CA CYS A 17 -7.73 -15.72 30.30
C CYS A 17 -6.84 -15.20 29.14
N PRO A 18 -5.75 -15.90 28.77
CA PRO A 18 -5.14 -15.80 27.47
C PRO A 18 -6.03 -16.59 26.53
N VAL A 19 -7.12 -15.96 26.15
CA VAL A 19 -7.63 -16.14 24.81
C VAL A 19 -8.11 -14.75 24.44
N GLU A 20 -7.65 -14.28 23.29
CA GLU A 20 -8.36 -13.30 22.50
C GLU A 20 -9.79 -13.82 22.23
N TYR A 21 -10.68 -13.85 23.24
CA TYR A 21 -12.10 -14.06 23.04
C TYR A 21 -12.65 -12.75 22.48
N THR A 22 -12.34 -12.50 21.21
CA THR A 22 -13.15 -11.61 20.40
C THR A 22 -14.48 -12.33 20.26
N TYR A 23 -15.41 -12.07 21.18
CA TYR A 23 -16.74 -12.63 21.16
C TYR A 23 -17.29 -12.54 19.73
N LYS A 24 -17.54 -13.71 19.13
CA LYS A 24 -18.01 -13.81 17.75
C LYS A 24 -19.52 -13.65 17.78
N MET A 25 -19.97 -12.42 17.60
CA MET A 25 -21.39 -12.12 17.43
C MET A 25 -21.98 -12.98 16.31
N SER A 26 -23.08 -13.64 16.61
CA SER A 26 -23.91 -14.35 15.64
C SER A 26 -24.45 -13.39 14.57
N VAL A 27 -24.93 -13.95 13.47
CA VAL A 27 -25.52 -13.19 12.35
C VAL A 27 -26.66 -12.29 12.87
N LYS A 28 -27.57 -12.86 13.66
CA LYS A 28 -28.71 -12.15 14.25
C LYS A 28 -28.27 -11.03 15.20
N GLU A 29 -27.27 -11.28 16.04
CA GLU A 29 -26.74 -10.24 16.92
C GLU A 29 -26.12 -9.09 16.12
N ILE A 30 -25.44 -9.37 15.00
CA ILE A 30 -24.89 -8.30 14.15
C ILE A 30 -26.01 -7.48 13.50
N GLU A 31 -27.09 -8.12 13.04
CA GLU A 31 -28.25 -7.42 12.49
C GLU A 31 -28.92 -6.50 13.52
N ASP A 32 -29.22 -7.03 14.70
CA ASP A 32 -29.86 -6.28 15.79
C ASP A 32 -28.93 -5.15 16.27
N PHE A 33 -27.62 -5.38 16.31
CA PHE A 33 -26.61 -4.39 16.64
C PHE A 33 -26.59 -3.21 15.66
N VAL A 34 -26.60 -3.51 14.35
CA VAL A 34 -26.64 -2.47 13.31
C VAL A 34 -27.94 -1.67 13.40
N LYS A 35 -29.09 -2.33 13.54
CA LYS A 35 -30.40 -1.69 13.69
C LYS A 35 -30.45 -0.79 14.93
N LEU A 36 -30.00 -1.28 16.08
CA LEU A 36 -29.98 -0.50 17.33
C LEU A 36 -29.05 0.70 17.25
N ARG A 37 -27.90 0.58 16.58
CA ARG A 37 -27.00 1.71 16.36
C ARG A 37 -27.68 2.80 15.55
N VAL A 38 -28.33 2.45 14.44
CA VAL A 38 -29.00 3.41 13.56
C VAL A 38 -30.17 4.07 14.27
N LYS A 39 -31.03 3.28 14.94
CA LYS A 39 -32.16 3.80 15.73
C LYS A 39 -31.73 4.79 16.83
N ASN A 40 -30.55 4.59 17.40
CA ASN A 40 -29.99 5.44 18.45
C ASN A 40 -28.91 6.40 17.91
N ASN A 41 -28.94 6.77 16.63
CA ASN A 41 -27.92 7.62 16.01
C ASN A 41 -27.76 8.98 16.72
N ASN A 42 -28.84 9.51 17.30
CA ASN A 42 -28.84 10.73 18.12
C ASN A 42 -27.93 10.66 19.36
N LEU A 43 -27.73 9.47 19.94
CA LEU A 43 -26.84 9.27 21.10
C LEU A 43 -25.36 9.38 20.71
N PHE A 44 -25.04 9.21 19.43
CA PHE A 44 -23.70 9.34 18.86
C PHE A 44 -23.39 10.77 18.41
N SER A 45 -23.88 11.77 19.15
CA SER A 45 -23.77 13.21 18.84
C SER A 45 -22.35 13.81 18.96
N GLY A 46 -21.31 12.99 19.17
CA GLY A 46 -19.91 13.44 19.25
C GLY A 46 -19.54 14.22 20.52
N LYS A 47 -20.49 14.43 21.45
CA LYS A 47 -20.22 15.03 22.76
C LYS A 47 -19.37 14.09 23.62
N ARG A 48 -18.63 14.64 24.58
CA ARG A 48 -17.70 13.87 25.41
C ARG A 48 -18.43 12.70 26.10
N ASN A 49 -17.87 11.51 25.98
CA ASN A 49 -18.38 10.25 26.55
C ASN A 49 -19.78 9.79 26.08
N THR A 50 -20.50 10.52 25.23
CA THR A 50 -21.87 10.11 24.85
C THR A 50 -21.89 8.83 24.03
N SER A 51 -20.93 8.68 23.11
CA SER A 51 -20.77 7.46 22.31
C SER A 51 -20.45 6.23 23.18
N MET A 52 -19.69 6.40 24.27
CA MET A 52 -19.41 5.32 25.22
C MET A 52 -20.70 4.80 25.86
N TRP A 53 -21.56 5.71 26.36
CA TRP A 53 -22.84 5.36 26.95
C TRP A 53 -23.81 4.76 25.93
N ALA A 54 -23.83 5.29 24.71
CA ALA A 54 -24.64 4.75 23.62
C ALA A 54 -24.28 3.29 23.30
N TRP A 55 -22.98 2.99 23.20
CA TRP A 55 -22.51 1.62 23.00
C TRP A 55 -22.82 0.70 24.18
N ARG A 56 -22.64 1.16 25.42
CA ARG A 56 -23.03 0.39 26.63
C ARG A 56 -24.53 0.08 26.63
N ALA A 57 -25.37 1.05 26.28
CA ALA A 57 -26.82 0.87 26.22
C ALA A 57 -27.24 -0.19 25.18
N ILE A 58 -26.65 -0.15 23.98
CA ILE A 58 -26.89 -1.14 22.92
C ILE A 58 -26.48 -2.55 23.40
N LEU A 59 -25.28 -2.67 23.97
CA LEU A 59 -24.79 -3.94 24.51
C LEU A 59 -25.67 -4.49 25.63
N GLN A 60 -26.12 -3.64 26.54
CA GLN A 60 -26.98 -4.02 27.64
C GLN A 60 -28.38 -4.46 27.15
N HIS A 61 -28.94 -3.79 26.14
CA HIS A 61 -30.20 -4.18 25.51
C HIS A 61 -30.11 -5.59 24.91
N MET A 62 -28.99 -5.90 24.24
CA MET A 62 -28.72 -7.21 23.65
C MET A 62 -28.20 -8.25 24.65
N ARG A 63 -28.00 -7.87 25.93
CA ARG A 63 -27.40 -8.72 26.99
C ARG A 63 -25.97 -9.20 26.67
N LEU A 64 -25.24 -8.41 25.87
CA LEU A 64 -23.85 -8.68 25.46
C LEU A 64 -22.82 -7.88 26.27
N HIS A 65 -23.24 -7.10 27.26
CA HIS A 65 -22.35 -6.19 28.02
C HIS A 65 -21.29 -6.91 28.87
N TYR A 66 -21.47 -8.19 29.19
CA TYR A 66 -20.44 -9.02 29.84
C TYR A 66 -19.54 -9.77 28.85
N GLN A 67 -19.91 -9.81 27.57
CA GLN A 67 -19.19 -10.54 26.52
C GLN A 67 -18.34 -9.61 25.64
N MET A 68 -18.79 -8.37 25.48
CA MET A 68 -18.17 -7.38 24.62
C MET A 68 -18.17 -6.01 25.31
N SER A 69 -17.03 -5.33 25.29
CA SER A 69 -16.91 -3.96 25.81
C SER A 69 -17.42 -2.93 24.79
N HIS A 70 -17.76 -1.74 25.26
CA HIS A 70 -18.19 -0.64 24.40
C HIS A 70 -17.14 -0.24 23.34
N ILE A 71 -15.85 -0.40 23.65
CA ILE A 71 -14.72 -0.18 22.73
C ILE A 71 -14.74 -1.23 21.62
N GLN A 72 -14.91 -2.50 21.98
CA GLN A 72 -15.02 -3.61 21.02
C GLN A 72 -16.26 -3.45 20.13
N ALA A 73 -17.38 -2.99 20.68
CA ALA A 73 -18.59 -2.66 19.92
C ALA A 73 -18.31 -1.52 18.90
N SER A 74 -17.67 -0.44 19.34
CA SER A 74 -17.27 0.65 18.46
C SER A 74 -16.37 0.16 17.32
N LYS A 75 -15.34 -0.64 17.64
CA LYS A 75 -14.42 -1.24 16.65
C LYS A 75 -15.15 -2.19 15.70
N LYS A 76 -16.12 -2.97 16.18
CA LYS A 76 -16.97 -3.84 15.37
C LYS A 76 -17.77 -3.02 14.36
N TRP A 77 -18.38 -1.93 14.78
CA TRP A 77 -19.12 -1.00 13.90
C TRP A 77 -18.22 -0.37 12.83
N GLU A 78 -17.02 0.11 13.19
CA GLU A 78 -16.06 0.65 12.22
C GLU A 78 -15.61 -0.40 11.20
N ASN A 79 -15.37 -1.63 11.63
CA ASN A 79 -15.01 -2.74 10.74
C ASN A 79 -16.14 -3.08 9.75
N LEU A 80 -17.39 -3.08 10.21
CA LEU A 80 -18.56 -3.27 9.34
C LEU A 80 -18.65 -2.16 8.29
N LYS A 81 -18.52 -0.88 8.69
CA LYS A 81 -18.50 0.26 7.77
C LYS A 81 -17.36 0.17 6.75
N LYS A 82 -16.15 -0.17 7.20
CA LYS A 82 -14.97 -0.29 6.33
C LYS A 82 -15.18 -1.35 5.25
N ARG A 83 -15.69 -2.52 5.64
CA ARG A 83 -15.99 -3.61 4.70
C ARG A 83 -17.12 -3.24 3.74
N TYR A 84 -18.19 -2.62 4.23
CA TYR A 84 -19.28 -2.09 3.41
C TYR A 84 -18.76 -1.11 2.34
N LYS A 85 -17.96 -0.11 2.74
CA LYS A 85 -17.40 0.89 1.81
C LYS A 85 -16.55 0.26 0.71
N GLY A 86 -15.72 -0.73 1.04
CA GLY A 86 -14.89 -1.43 0.07
C GLY A 86 -15.70 -2.27 -0.94
N LEU A 87 -16.87 -2.78 -0.53
CA LEU A 87 -17.77 -3.51 -1.42
C LEU A 87 -18.63 -2.55 -2.29
N LYS A 88 -19.05 -1.41 -1.73
CA LYS A 88 -19.89 -0.42 -2.43
C LYS A 88 -19.11 0.35 -3.50
N ASN A 89 -17.85 0.69 -3.20
CA ASN A 89 -17.01 1.52 -4.07
C ASN A 89 -15.68 0.79 -4.37
N PRO A 90 -15.69 -0.22 -5.26
CA PRO A 90 -14.46 -0.93 -5.61
C PRO A 90 -13.49 -0.05 -6.41
N PRO A 91 -12.17 -0.22 -6.25
CA PRO A 91 -11.17 0.40 -7.11
C PRO A 91 -11.41 0.08 -8.59
N ALA A 92 -11.09 1.02 -9.48
CA ALA A 92 -11.33 0.89 -10.91
C ALA A 92 -10.74 -0.44 -11.46
N GLY A 93 -11.61 -1.26 -12.07
CA GLY A 93 -11.23 -2.54 -12.68
C GLY A 93 -11.44 -3.79 -11.82
N VAL A 94 -11.79 -3.66 -10.53
CA VAL A 94 -12.05 -4.83 -9.67
C VAL A 94 -13.55 -5.13 -9.59
N LYS A 95 -13.96 -6.31 -10.09
CA LYS A 95 -15.32 -6.82 -9.86
C LYS A 95 -15.41 -7.36 -8.44
N VAL A 96 -16.25 -6.73 -7.63
CA VAL A 96 -16.54 -7.16 -6.26
C VAL A 96 -17.97 -7.69 -6.21
N TYR A 97 -18.20 -8.70 -5.37
CA TYR A 97 -19.50 -9.36 -5.22
C TYR A 97 -20.10 -9.04 -3.84
N PRO A 98 -20.98 -8.02 -3.73
CA PRO A 98 -21.62 -7.64 -2.48
C PRO A 98 -22.45 -8.76 -1.84
N GLU A 99 -23.06 -9.62 -2.65
CA GLU A 99 -23.94 -10.73 -2.24
C GLU A 99 -23.23 -11.81 -1.42
N GLY A 100 -21.89 -11.91 -1.52
CA GLY A 100 -21.10 -12.85 -0.74
C GLY A 100 -20.95 -12.45 0.75
N TRP A 101 -21.40 -11.26 1.13
CA TRP A 101 -21.32 -10.78 2.50
C TRP A 101 -22.71 -10.64 3.14
N PRO A 102 -23.08 -11.49 4.11
CA PRO A 102 -24.44 -11.54 4.67
C PRO A 102 -24.94 -10.22 5.27
N PHE A 103 -24.04 -9.32 5.68
CA PHE A 103 -24.38 -8.04 6.29
C PHE A 103 -24.41 -6.87 5.30
N PHE A 104 -24.19 -7.11 4.00
CA PHE A 104 -24.15 -6.05 3.01
C PHE A 104 -25.47 -5.28 2.96
N ASN A 105 -26.60 -5.97 2.77
CA ASN A 105 -27.93 -5.33 2.67
C ASN A 105 -28.29 -4.57 3.95
N VAL A 106 -28.02 -5.17 5.11
CA VAL A 106 -28.32 -4.55 6.42
C VAL A 106 -27.48 -3.28 6.64
N MET A 107 -26.21 -3.28 6.20
CA MET A 107 -25.36 -2.09 6.23
C MET A 107 -25.74 -1.07 5.14
N ASP A 108 -26.16 -1.51 3.96
CA ASP A 108 -26.64 -0.66 2.87
C ASP A 108 -27.89 0.10 3.32
N ASP A 109 -28.88 -0.59 3.88
CA ASP A 109 -30.10 0.01 4.44
C ASP A 109 -29.80 0.96 5.61
N ALA A 110 -28.85 0.60 6.47
CA ALA A 110 -28.39 1.43 7.57
C ALA A 110 -27.68 2.71 7.13
N MET A 111 -26.96 2.66 6.01
CA MET A 111 -26.15 3.78 5.51
C MET A 111 -26.92 4.67 4.53
N GLU A 112 -27.92 4.12 3.84
CA GLU A 112 -28.82 4.86 2.93
C GLU A 112 -30.07 5.42 3.64
N GLY A 113 -30.15 5.26 4.97
CA GLY A 113 -31.23 5.84 5.79
C GLY A 113 -32.58 5.13 5.64
N ARG A 114 -32.64 3.97 4.97
CA ARG A 114 -33.87 3.19 4.81
C ARG A 114 -34.38 2.59 6.12
N LEU A 115 -33.51 2.44 7.12
CA LEU A 115 -33.88 1.99 8.47
C LEU A 115 -34.31 3.13 9.41
N ASP A 116 -34.25 4.39 8.98
CA ASP A 116 -34.68 5.56 9.78
C ASP A 116 -36.21 5.81 9.68
N GLY A 117 -36.92 5.09 8.79
CA GLY A 117 -38.35 5.27 8.50
C GLY A 117 -39.35 4.66 9.49
N ASP A 118 -38.92 3.87 10.48
CA ASP A 118 -39.77 3.35 11.56
C ASP A 118 -39.64 4.23 12.82
N THR A 119 -39.96 5.51 12.69
CA THR A 119 -39.94 6.48 13.79
C THR A 119 -41.36 6.73 14.33
N PRO A 120 -41.74 6.15 15.48
CA PRO A 120 -42.60 6.85 16.42
C PRO A 120 -41.71 7.80 17.23
N LEU A 121 -41.94 9.11 17.08
CA LEU A 121 -41.42 10.15 17.97
C LEU A 121 -41.69 9.76 19.42
N LEU A 122 -40.64 9.47 20.20
CA LEU A 122 -40.72 9.59 21.65
C LEU A 122 -40.53 11.06 21.99
N GLU A 123 -41.67 11.74 22.07
CA GLU A 123 -41.84 13.05 22.64
C GLU A 123 -41.33 13.05 24.09
N ALA A 124 -40.49 14.04 24.41
CA ALA A 124 -39.96 14.18 25.74
C ALA A 124 -41.05 14.61 26.73
N LEU A 125 -40.99 14.02 27.94
CA LEU A 125 -41.43 14.44 29.28
C LEU A 125 -42.46 13.50 29.97
N PRO A 126 -42.57 13.47 31.32
CA PRO A 126 -41.79 14.17 32.35
C PRO A 126 -41.15 13.24 33.40
N ARG A 127 -40.26 13.85 34.20
CA ARG A 127 -39.79 13.44 35.53
C ARG A 127 -40.92 12.81 36.38
N SER A 128 -40.79 11.53 36.73
CA SER A 128 -41.51 10.78 37.79
C SER A 128 -42.26 9.54 37.28
N ALA A 129 -41.63 8.36 37.38
CA ALA A 129 -42.31 7.08 37.62
C ALA A 129 -41.28 6.04 38.10
N HIS A 130 -41.61 5.36 39.19
CA HIS A 130 -40.76 4.49 39.99
C HIS A 130 -40.28 3.22 39.26
N PHE A 131 -39.02 2.85 39.49
CA PHE A 131 -38.48 1.52 39.18
C PHE A 131 -39.09 0.46 40.12
N PRO A 132 -39.72 -0.62 39.63
CA PRO A 132 -40.02 -1.78 40.46
C PRO A 132 -38.76 -2.65 40.59
N SER A 133 -38.27 -2.76 41.83
CA SER A 133 -37.24 -3.71 42.25
C SER A 133 -37.72 -5.15 42.02
N ILE A 134 -36.88 -5.98 41.38
CA ILE A 134 -37.13 -7.41 41.22
C ILE A 134 -36.12 -8.21 42.05
N SER A 135 -36.70 -9.04 42.90
CA SER A 135 -36.16 -10.01 43.85
C SER A 135 -35.26 -11.08 43.20
N LYS A 136 -34.10 -11.34 43.83
CA LYS A 136 -33.13 -12.37 43.43
C LYS A 136 -33.65 -13.78 43.80
N ARG A 137 -33.62 -14.73 42.85
CA ARG A 137 -33.83 -16.18 43.10
C ARG A 137 -32.50 -16.85 43.51
N LYS A 138 -32.49 -17.51 44.67
CA LYS A 138 -31.42 -18.38 45.19
C LYS A 138 -31.20 -19.61 44.27
N ARG A 139 -29.95 -19.91 43.89
CA ARG A 139 -29.52 -21.27 43.49
C ARG A 139 -28.42 -21.76 44.44
N ARG A 140 -28.66 -22.98 44.94
CA ARG A 140 -27.92 -23.70 45.98
C ARG A 140 -26.55 -24.15 45.46
N LYS A 141 -25.49 -24.02 46.27
CA LYS A 141 -24.17 -24.61 46.03
C LYS A 141 -24.00 -25.86 46.92
N ILE A 142 -23.43 -26.90 46.31
CA ILE A 142 -22.94 -28.14 46.94
C ILE A 142 -21.49 -27.89 47.40
N PRO A 143 -21.03 -28.36 48.57
CA PRO A 143 -19.61 -28.34 48.94
C PRO A 143 -18.93 -29.70 48.71
N MET A 144 -17.70 -29.67 48.18
CA MET A 144 -16.77 -30.81 48.15
C MET A 144 -15.63 -30.57 49.16
N VAL A 145 -15.62 -31.41 50.20
CA VAL A 145 -14.53 -32.06 50.96
C VAL A 145 -13.14 -31.38 51.09
N PRO A 146 -12.58 -31.33 52.32
CA PRO A 146 -11.14 -31.42 52.57
C PRO A 146 -10.74 -32.79 53.14
N SER A 147 -9.57 -33.30 52.74
CA SER A 147 -8.82 -34.36 53.45
C SER A 147 -7.45 -33.75 53.82
N SER A 148 -6.79 -34.06 54.93
CA SER A 148 -6.68 -35.38 55.56
C SER A 148 -6.05 -35.28 56.97
N SER A 149 -6.42 -36.26 57.82
CA SER A 149 -5.60 -36.98 58.83
C SER A 149 -5.06 -36.23 60.08
N MET A 150 -5.02 -36.80 61.29
CA MET A 150 -5.18 -38.18 61.79
C MET A 150 -5.37 -38.14 63.32
N ALA A 151 -6.15 -39.08 63.90
CA ALA A 151 -5.86 -39.86 65.12
C ALA A 151 -7.17 -40.40 65.75
N SER A 152 -7.23 -41.72 65.92
CA SER A 152 -8.32 -42.46 66.55
C SER A 152 -8.05 -42.67 68.05
N ILE A 153 -9.11 -42.66 68.87
CA ILE A 153 -9.55 -43.75 69.79
C ILE A 153 -10.31 -43.20 71.01
N ALA A 154 -11.55 -43.70 71.13
CA ALA A 154 -12.37 -44.02 72.30
C ALA A 154 -12.62 -42.99 73.43
N GLY A 155 -13.90 -42.79 73.73
CA GLY A 155 -14.36 -42.33 75.04
C GLY A 155 -15.62 -41.45 74.98
N GLU A 156 -16.80 -42.08 74.97
CA GLU A 156 -18.04 -41.51 75.54
C GLU A 156 -17.87 -41.22 77.05
N PRO A 157 -18.76 -40.48 77.77
CA PRO A 157 -20.02 -39.85 77.34
C PRO A 157 -20.28 -38.41 77.93
N GLU A 158 -21.50 -37.90 77.69
CA GLU A 158 -22.29 -36.92 78.49
C GLU A 158 -22.17 -35.38 78.29
N ILE A 159 -23.29 -34.81 77.81
CA ILE A 159 -24.03 -33.60 78.27
C ILE A 159 -23.30 -32.24 78.28
N GLU A 160 -23.74 -31.28 77.43
CA GLU A 160 -24.40 -30.04 77.85
C GLU A 160 -24.80 -29.13 76.67
N VAL A 161 -25.99 -28.55 76.84
CA VAL A 161 -26.67 -27.56 76.01
C VAL A 161 -26.00 -26.20 76.19
N THR A 162 -25.76 -25.43 75.13
CA THR A 162 -25.93 -23.96 75.17
C THR A 162 -25.84 -23.27 73.81
N LEU A 163 -26.87 -22.44 73.59
CA LEU A 163 -26.83 -21.07 73.06
C LEU A 163 -26.67 -20.81 71.55
N ASN A 164 -27.81 -20.38 71.01
CA ASN A 164 -28.00 -19.52 69.84
C ASN A 164 -26.92 -18.43 69.73
N GLY A 165 -26.43 -18.27 68.50
CA GLY A 165 -25.64 -17.13 68.05
C GLY A 165 -25.91 -16.92 66.57
N ASP A 166 -27.12 -16.41 66.26
CA ASP A 166 -27.40 -15.76 64.99
C ASP A 166 -26.59 -14.45 64.97
N GLU A 167 -25.42 -14.45 64.33
CA GLU A 167 -24.75 -13.21 63.95
C GLU A 167 -24.91 -13.03 62.45
N ASP A 168 -25.70 -12.02 62.12
CA ASP A 168 -25.96 -11.51 60.79
C ASP A 168 -24.64 -11.22 60.05
N GLU A 169 -24.37 -11.95 58.96
CA GLU A 169 -23.40 -11.52 57.94
C GLU A 169 -23.96 -10.26 57.26
N GLU A 170 -23.64 -9.07 57.80
CA GLU A 170 -23.62 -7.84 57.02
C GLU A 170 -22.58 -7.98 55.90
N ILE A 171 -23.04 -8.48 54.75
CA ILE A 171 -22.31 -8.35 53.49
C ILE A 171 -22.28 -6.85 53.17
N THR A 172 -21.17 -6.21 53.52
CA THR A 172 -20.84 -4.85 53.09
C THR A 172 -20.71 -4.84 51.56
N GLU A 173 -21.81 -4.55 50.86
CA GLU A 173 -21.86 -4.32 49.40
C GLU A 173 -20.93 -3.17 48.93
N ASP A 174 -20.37 -2.38 49.86
CA ASP A 174 -19.50 -1.23 49.62
C ASP A 174 -18.08 -1.61 49.12
N GLY A 175 -17.53 -2.75 49.56
CA GLY A 175 -16.20 -3.21 49.13
C GLY A 175 -16.15 -3.64 47.66
N SER A 176 -17.26 -4.14 47.12
CA SER A 176 -17.37 -4.57 45.72
C SER A 176 -17.39 -3.40 44.75
N MET A 177 -18.00 -2.27 45.12
CA MET A 177 -18.06 -1.08 44.27
C MET A 177 -16.70 -0.38 44.14
N MET A 178 -15.88 -0.42 45.19
CA MET A 178 -14.53 0.18 45.16
C MET A 178 -13.59 -0.58 44.22
N GLN A 179 -13.64 -1.92 44.24
CA GLN A 179 -12.86 -2.77 43.33
C GLN A 179 -13.26 -2.58 41.87
N ASP A 180 -14.56 -2.48 41.57
CA ASP A 180 -15.07 -2.23 40.21
C ASP A 180 -14.57 -0.88 39.66
N MET A 181 -14.55 0.17 40.50
CA MET A 181 -14.04 1.50 40.12
C MET A 181 -12.52 1.50 39.85
N GLU A 182 -11.76 0.71 40.61
CA GLU A 182 -10.31 0.55 40.37
C GLU A 182 -10.03 -0.21 39.07
N HIS A 183 -10.78 -1.27 38.79
CA HIS A 183 -10.67 -2.03 37.56
C HIS A 183 -11.03 -1.16 36.34
N GLU A 184 -12.07 -0.32 36.45
CA GLU A 184 -12.43 0.63 35.39
C GLU A 184 -11.34 1.70 35.18
N ARG A 185 -10.73 2.20 36.25
CA ARG A 185 -9.60 3.14 36.18
C ARG A 185 -8.41 2.53 35.46
N ASP A 186 -8.10 1.27 35.72
CA ASP A 186 -6.98 0.59 35.08
C ASP A 186 -7.26 0.22 33.62
N LEU A 187 -8.50 -0.12 33.29
CA LEU A 187 -8.96 -0.23 31.90
C LEU A 187 -8.78 1.09 31.14
N MET A 188 -9.19 2.22 31.71
CA MET A 188 -9.01 3.55 31.10
C MET A 188 -7.53 3.91 30.92
N LYS A 189 -6.67 3.58 31.89
CA LYS A 189 -5.22 3.75 31.75
C LYS A 189 -4.67 2.85 30.63
N SER A 190 -5.16 1.63 30.50
CA SER A 190 -4.73 0.69 29.44
C SER A 190 -5.16 1.19 28.06
N GLU A 191 -6.39 1.69 27.92
CA GLU A 191 -6.91 2.26 26.68
C GLU A 191 -6.14 3.52 26.28
N LYS A 192 -5.83 4.40 27.23
CA LYS A 192 -4.98 5.57 26.98
C LYS A 192 -3.62 5.17 26.41
N ARG A 193 -3.00 4.11 26.94
CA ARG A 193 -1.72 3.59 26.42
C ARG A 193 -1.87 3.01 25.01
N VAL A 194 -2.99 2.37 24.70
CA VAL A 194 -3.27 1.87 23.34
C VAL A 194 -3.41 3.04 22.37
N MET A 195 -4.21 4.06 22.71
CA MET A 195 -4.37 5.26 21.88
C MET A 195 -3.06 6.00 21.65
N GLU A 196 -2.21 6.10 22.68
CA GLU A 196 -0.89 6.70 22.56
C GLU A 196 0.02 5.90 21.61
N ARG A 197 -0.01 4.56 21.68
CA ARG A 197 0.71 3.70 20.73
C ARG A 197 0.19 3.87 19.32
N GLU A 198 -1.13 3.91 19.12
CA GLU A 198 -1.75 4.14 17.80
C GLU A 198 -1.35 5.51 17.23
N GLN A 199 -1.33 6.56 18.04
CA GLN A 199 -0.87 7.88 17.63
C GLN A 199 0.60 7.86 17.18
N GLN A 200 1.47 7.14 17.90
CA GLN A 200 2.86 6.99 17.49
C GLN A 200 3.01 6.19 16.19
N VAL A 201 2.17 5.17 15.96
CA VAL A 201 2.16 4.43 14.69
C VAL A 201 1.76 5.37 13.54
N LEU A 202 0.69 6.15 13.70
CA LEU A 202 0.25 7.13 12.69
C LEU A 202 1.32 8.21 12.41
N GLN A 203 2.06 8.65 13.43
CA GLN A 203 3.18 9.56 13.25
C GLN A 203 4.31 8.93 12.44
N ARG A 204 4.63 7.65 12.68
CA ARG A 204 5.62 6.91 11.89
C ARG A 204 5.15 6.73 10.45
N GLU A 205 3.90 6.35 10.23
CA GLU A 205 3.32 6.22 8.89
C GLU A 205 3.37 7.54 8.12
N ARG A 206 3.01 8.66 8.77
CA ARG A 206 3.14 9.99 8.18
C ARG A 206 4.58 10.30 7.78
N ALA A 207 5.55 10.03 8.65
CA ALA A 207 6.96 10.25 8.34
C ALA A 207 7.47 9.37 7.18
N VAL A 208 6.92 8.16 7.00
CA VAL A 208 7.21 7.32 5.83
C VAL A 208 6.63 7.95 4.56
N LEU A 209 5.36 8.36 4.58
CA LEU A 209 4.73 9.03 3.44
C LEU A 209 5.45 10.32 3.04
N ASP A 210 5.89 11.13 4.01
CA ASP A 210 6.65 12.35 3.73
C ASP A 210 7.99 12.04 3.03
N ARG A 211 8.64 10.92 3.39
CA ARG A 211 9.87 10.45 2.71
C ARG A 211 9.58 9.96 1.30
N GLU A 212 8.48 9.24 1.09
CA GLU A 212 8.05 8.77 -0.23
C GLU A 212 7.74 9.94 -1.15
N ILE A 213 7.01 10.95 -0.68
CA ILE A 213 6.74 12.18 -1.44
C ILE A 213 8.05 12.85 -1.84
N ALA A 214 8.98 13.03 -0.89
CA ALA A 214 10.27 13.63 -1.21
C ALA A 214 11.11 12.79 -2.21
N ALA A 215 10.97 11.46 -2.21
CA ALA A 215 11.63 10.60 -3.18
C ALA A 215 11.03 10.78 -4.59
N LEU A 216 9.71 10.81 -4.69
CA LEU A 216 9.00 11.06 -5.95
C LEU A 216 9.31 12.44 -6.52
N ASP A 217 9.43 13.48 -5.69
CA ASP A 217 9.82 14.81 -6.14
C ASP A 217 11.22 14.84 -6.76
N ARG A 218 12.17 14.06 -6.20
CA ARG A 218 13.52 13.91 -6.76
C ARG A 218 13.49 13.18 -8.10
N GLU A 219 12.72 12.10 -8.20
CA GLU A 219 12.56 11.34 -9.44
C GLU A 219 11.93 12.21 -10.53
N ARG A 220 10.88 12.96 -10.20
CA ARG A 220 10.24 13.92 -11.11
C ARG A 220 11.22 14.95 -11.64
N ALA A 221 12.05 15.53 -10.76
CA ALA A 221 13.10 16.47 -11.16
C ALA A 221 14.18 15.82 -12.04
N SER A 222 14.50 14.54 -11.83
CA SER A 222 15.43 13.79 -12.70
C SER A 222 14.86 13.62 -14.11
N LEU A 223 13.61 13.16 -14.21
CA LEU A 223 12.92 12.95 -15.49
C LEU A 223 12.74 14.25 -16.28
N GLU A 224 12.53 15.37 -15.59
CA GLU A 224 12.46 16.69 -16.23
C GLU A 224 13.81 17.10 -16.86
N ARG A 225 14.93 16.83 -16.17
CA ARG A 225 16.27 17.06 -16.75
C ARG A 225 16.55 16.15 -17.94
N GLU A 226 16.20 14.87 -17.84
CA GLU A 226 16.35 13.92 -18.95
C GLU A 226 15.53 14.34 -20.18
N ARG A 227 14.27 14.75 -19.97
CA ARG A 227 13.44 15.32 -21.05
C ARG A 227 14.12 16.51 -21.72
N ALA A 228 14.69 17.42 -20.95
CA ALA A 228 15.38 18.58 -21.49
C ALA A 228 16.67 18.21 -22.26
N ILE A 229 17.34 17.12 -21.90
CA ILE A 229 18.50 16.60 -22.65
C ILE A 229 18.03 16.02 -23.99
N ILE A 230 17.02 15.14 -23.96
CA ILE A 230 16.45 14.52 -25.16
C ILE A 230 15.93 15.57 -26.15
N GLU A 231 15.30 16.64 -25.64
CA GLU A 231 14.82 17.74 -26.50
C GLU A 231 15.97 18.46 -27.21
N ARG A 232 17.10 18.70 -26.51
CA ARG A 232 18.30 19.29 -27.13
C ARG A 232 18.92 18.36 -28.17
N GLU A 233 19.05 17.07 -27.87
CA GLU A 233 19.57 16.07 -28.80
C GLU A 233 18.70 15.97 -30.06
N LYS A 234 17.38 15.97 -29.90
CA LYS A 234 16.43 15.99 -31.03
C LYS A 234 16.64 17.22 -31.91
N ALA A 235 16.83 18.40 -31.32
CA ALA A 235 17.12 19.62 -32.07
C ALA A 235 18.47 19.57 -32.80
N LEU A 236 19.49 18.92 -32.23
CA LEU A 236 20.78 18.71 -32.90
C LEU A 236 20.64 17.74 -34.08
N LEU A 237 19.96 16.61 -33.90
CA LEU A 237 19.70 15.64 -34.97
C LEU A 237 18.91 16.25 -36.12
N GLU A 238 17.95 17.12 -35.82
CA GLU A 238 17.20 17.83 -36.85
C GLU A 238 18.11 18.75 -37.68
N ARG A 239 19.04 19.48 -37.05
CA ARG A 239 20.04 20.30 -37.76
C ARG A 239 20.98 19.46 -38.62
N GLU A 240 21.48 18.35 -38.09
CA GLU A 240 22.36 17.43 -38.80
C GLU A 240 21.66 16.84 -40.03
N LYS A 241 20.40 16.44 -39.89
CA LYS A 241 19.59 15.96 -41.02
C LYS A 241 19.51 16.98 -42.14
N VAL A 242 19.26 18.25 -41.82
CA VAL A 242 19.20 19.32 -42.83
C VAL A 242 20.58 19.54 -43.49
N MET A 243 21.67 19.41 -42.75
CA MET A 243 23.03 19.47 -43.33
C MET A 243 23.27 18.30 -44.29
N LEU A 244 22.95 17.07 -43.88
CA LEU A 244 23.08 15.89 -44.71
C LEU A 244 22.22 15.97 -45.99
N ASP A 245 21.01 16.53 -45.90
CA ASP A 245 20.16 16.75 -47.08
C ASP A 245 20.82 17.72 -48.08
N ARG A 246 21.52 18.77 -47.60
CA ARG A 246 22.30 19.67 -48.46
C ARG A 246 23.51 18.98 -49.09
N ASP A 247 24.26 18.21 -48.31
CA ASP A 247 25.44 17.49 -48.80
C ASP A 247 25.05 16.45 -49.85
N LYS A 248 23.94 15.74 -49.61
CA LYS A 248 23.36 14.79 -50.58
C LYS A 248 23.00 15.48 -51.89
N GLU A 249 22.44 16.69 -51.81
CA GLU A 249 22.11 17.48 -53.00
C GLU A 249 23.37 17.98 -53.71
N ALA A 250 24.39 18.44 -52.99
CA ALA A 250 25.68 18.83 -53.57
C ALA A 250 26.34 17.66 -54.33
N VAL A 251 26.39 16.48 -53.72
CA VAL A 251 26.90 15.26 -54.37
C VAL A 251 26.09 14.90 -55.62
N ARG A 252 24.76 15.09 -55.60
CA ARG A 252 23.91 14.89 -56.78
C ARG A 252 24.28 15.84 -57.91
N GLN A 253 24.55 17.11 -57.60
CA GLN A 253 24.97 18.10 -58.60
C GLN A 253 26.37 17.78 -59.16
N ASP A 254 27.32 17.39 -58.31
CA ASP A 254 28.67 17.01 -58.74
C ASP A 254 28.63 15.79 -59.67
N ARG A 255 27.80 14.79 -59.36
CA ARG A 255 27.58 13.64 -60.24
C ARG A 255 27.05 14.08 -61.61
N LEU A 256 26.06 14.97 -61.65
CA LEU A 256 25.54 15.51 -62.92
C LEU A 256 26.60 16.34 -63.67
N ALA A 257 27.46 17.07 -62.97
CA ALA A 257 28.56 17.82 -63.58
C ALA A 257 29.60 16.87 -64.21
N LEU A 258 29.98 15.81 -63.49
CA LEU A 258 30.87 14.76 -63.98
C LEU A 258 30.31 14.04 -65.21
N GLU A 259 29.01 13.73 -65.23
CA GLU A 259 28.35 13.13 -66.40
C GLU A 259 28.42 14.07 -67.63
N ARG A 260 28.24 15.38 -67.43
CA ARG A 260 28.39 16.37 -68.52
C ARG A 260 29.83 16.49 -69.03
N GLU A 261 30.82 16.51 -68.13
CA GLU A 261 32.24 16.53 -68.50
C GLU A 261 32.65 15.24 -69.22
N LYS A 262 32.18 14.08 -68.74
CA LYS A 262 32.39 12.80 -69.43
C LYS A 262 31.83 12.85 -70.86
N ALA A 263 30.61 13.35 -71.06
CA ALA A 263 30.03 13.49 -72.40
C ALA A 263 30.79 14.51 -73.27
N ARG A 264 31.39 15.56 -72.68
CA ARG A 264 32.27 16.50 -73.41
C ARG A 264 33.57 15.84 -73.84
N LEU A 265 34.20 15.06 -72.97
CA LEU A 265 35.41 14.29 -73.28
C LEU A 265 35.14 13.23 -74.34
N GLU A 266 34.02 12.52 -74.25
CA GLU A 266 33.60 11.54 -75.26
C GLU A 266 33.42 12.19 -76.64
N ARG A 267 32.80 13.37 -76.73
CA ARG A 267 32.72 14.13 -77.99
C ARG A 267 34.07 14.59 -78.53
N ARG A 268 35.03 14.92 -77.65
CA ARG A 268 36.41 15.28 -78.03
C ARG A 268 37.23 14.07 -78.45
N SER A 269 36.94 12.90 -77.88
CA SER A 269 37.64 11.63 -78.15
C SER A 269 37.00 10.83 -79.27
N ALA A 270 35.75 11.14 -79.66
CA ALA A 270 35.14 10.60 -80.85
C ALA A 270 36.07 10.90 -82.04
N PRO A 271 36.47 9.90 -82.84
CA PRO A 271 37.42 10.13 -83.91
C PRO A 271 36.84 11.17 -84.85
N GLY A 272 37.55 12.29 -85.00
CA GLY A 272 37.31 13.21 -86.10
C GLY A 272 37.68 12.49 -87.39
N GLU A 273 36.75 11.71 -87.94
CA GLU A 273 36.83 11.23 -89.30
C GLU A 273 36.58 12.43 -90.23
N ARG A 274 37.60 13.28 -90.33
CA ARG A 274 37.79 14.35 -91.32
C ARG A 274 39.19 14.92 -91.09
N THR A 275 40.07 14.58 -92.04
CA THR A 275 41.40 15.17 -92.30
C THR A 275 42.51 14.88 -91.30
N GLU A 276 42.80 13.60 -91.03
CA GLU A 276 44.16 13.17 -90.65
C GLU A 276 44.93 12.73 -91.91
N ASP A 277 45.17 13.68 -92.83
CA ASP A 277 46.10 13.46 -93.96
C ASP A 277 47.28 14.45 -93.93
N GLY A 278 47.34 15.33 -92.91
CA GLY A 278 48.38 16.37 -92.79
C GLY A 278 49.36 16.20 -91.62
N THR A 279 48.97 15.52 -90.55
CA THR A 279 49.74 15.45 -89.30
C THR A 279 50.50 14.13 -89.10
N GLU A 280 50.05 13.04 -89.72
CA GLU A 280 50.80 11.77 -89.72
C GLU A 280 52.09 11.87 -90.55
N ASP A 281 52.05 12.53 -91.72
CA ASP A 281 53.22 12.63 -92.61
C ASP A 281 54.36 13.45 -91.96
N SER A 282 54.03 14.48 -91.19
CA SER A 282 55.01 15.28 -90.44
C SER A 282 55.62 14.55 -89.24
N ARG A 283 54.85 13.66 -88.57
CA ARG A 283 55.37 12.85 -87.46
C ARG A 283 56.19 11.66 -87.97
N LYS A 284 55.76 11.01 -89.06
CA LYS A 284 56.49 9.92 -89.71
C LYS A 284 57.81 10.41 -90.32
N ARG A 285 57.84 11.54 -91.02
CA ARG A 285 59.09 12.14 -91.56
C ARG A 285 60.11 12.51 -90.48
N LYS A 286 59.66 13.06 -89.35
CA LYS A 286 60.57 13.37 -88.23
C LYS A 286 61.11 12.11 -87.55
N HIS A 287 60.30 11.06 -87.46
CA HIS A 287 60.75 9.78 -86.93
C HIS A 287 61.75 9.10 -87.89
N SER A 288 61.52 9.16 -89.21
CA SER A 288 62.42 8.57 -90.21
C SER A 288 63.77 9.30 -90.33
N ASP A 289 63.80 10.63 -90.26
CA ASP A 289 65.07 11.39 -90.29
C ASP A 289 65.95 11.09 -89.05
N VAL A 290 65.32 10.83 -87.90
CA VAL A 290 66.05 10.42 -86.69
C VAL A 290 66.59 8.99 -86.79
N THR A 291 65.88 8.07 -87.45
CA THR A 291 66.38 6.70 -87.69
C THR A 291 67.52 6.68 -88.69
N ASP A 292 67.40 7.40 -89.81
CA ASP A 292 68.45 7.47 -90.85
C ASP A 292 69.76 8.04 -90.31
N ARG A 293 69.70 9.10 -89.49
CA ARG A 293 70.90 9.65 -88.83
C ARG A 293 71.56 8.67 -87.87
N LYS A 294 70.77 7.88 -87.13
CA LYS A 294 71.32 6.85 -86.24
C LYS A 294 71.98 5.73 -87.03
N GLU A 295 71.38 5.28 -88.12
CA GLU A 295 71.96 4.25 -89.00
C GLU A 295 73.23 4.75 -89.69
N GLN A 296 73.26 6.01 -90.12
CA GLN A 296 74.46 6.60 -90.71
C GLN A 296 75.59 6.77 -89.68
N PHE A 297 75.26 7.11 -88.43
CA PHE A 297 76.22 7.17 -87.32
C PHE A 297 76.78 5.78 -86.99
N LEU A 298 75.93 4.74 -86.94
CA LEU A 298 76.36 3.36 -86.72
C LEU A 298 77.29 2.86 -87.84
N ASN A 299 76.95 3.12 -89.10
CA ASN A 299 77.81 2.80 -90.24
C ASN A 299 79.17 3.53 -90.19
N LEU A 300 79.19 4.78 -89.74
CA LEU A 300 80.45 5.52 -89.54
C LEU A 300 81.28 4.94 -88.40
N PHE A 301 80.62 4.52 -87.32
CA PHE A 301 81.29 3.87 -86.19
C PHE A 301 81.86 2.50 -86.58
N GLU A 302 81.12 1.71 -87.35
CA GLU A 302 81.56 0.41 -87.86
C GLU A 302 82.79 0.57 -88.76
N LYS A 303 82.75 1.52 -89.71
CA LYS A 303 83.93 1.87 -90.54
C LYS A 303 85.12 2.41 -89.74
N LEU A 304 84.89 3.02 -88.57
CA LEU A 304 85.97 3.49 -87.72
C LEU A 304 86.62 2.33 -86.95
N ILE A 305 85.81 1.35 -86.51
CA ILE A 305 86.27 0.15 -85.83
C ILE A 305 86.98 -0.80 -86.81
N GLU A 306 86.56 -0.87 -88.07
CA GLU A 306 87.20 -1.69 -89.10
C GLU A 306 88.56 -1.15 -89.60
N ASN A 307 88.89 0.12 -89.31
CA ASN A 307 90.13 0.78 -89.74
C ASN A 307 91.19 0.93 -88.61
N PHE A 308 91.00 0.24 -87.48
CA PHE A 308 91.97 0.09 -86.38
C PHE A 308 92.32 -1.38 -86.16
#